data_AF-X1D1Q7-F1
#
_entry.id   AF-X1D1Q7-F1
#
_cell.length_a   1.000
_cell.length_b   1.000
_cell.length_c   1.000
_cell.angle_alpha   90.00
_cell.angle_beta   90.00
_cell.angle_gamma   90.00
#
_symmetry.space_group_name_H-M   'P 1'
#
loop_
_entity.id
_entity.type
_entity.pdbx_description
1 polymer ?
#
loop_
_entity_poly.entity_id
_entity_poly.type
_entity_poly.pdbx_seq_one_letter_code
_entity_poly.pdbx_strand_id
1 'polypeptide(L)'
;LSLLDTIQNNALVINSILDAGKITTKKKIGFISQTTKNIYDFYELASALLNRTEELRIFNTICKSTTERQKSVLELANEVDVMLVIGGKESANTTRLAEISKNQGVKTYHIETKNQLKYKWFHPKDKVGITSGASTPDWVTNEAIDKLKGWYG
;
A
#
# COMPACT_ATOMS: atom_id res chain seq x y z
N LEU A 1 15.23 10.70 -13.76
CA LEU A 1 15.42 11.68 -12.68
C LEU A 1 14.50 11.28 -11.54
N SER A 2 15.07 10.90 -10.40
CA SER A 2 14.31 10.66 -9.17
C SER A 2 13.78 12.00 -8.62
N LEU A 3 12.80 11.95 -7.71
CA LEU A 3 12.30 13.15 -7.03
C LEU A 3 13.43 13.94 -6.32
N LEU A 4 14.44 13.24 -5.81
CA LEU A 4 15.61 13.85 -5.15
C LEU A 4 16.56 14.53 -6.13
N ASP A 5 16.74 13.95 -7.33
CA ASP A 5 17.61 14.53 -8.36
C ASP A 5 17.05 15.87 -8.86
N THR A 6 15.71 15.99 -8.97
CA THR A 6 15.03 17.21 -9.39
C THR A 6 15.28 18.40 -8.45
N ILE A 7 15.66 18.14 -7.20
CA ILE A 7 15.91 19.14 -6.17
C ILE A 7 17.36 19.15 -5.67
N GLN A 8 18.28 18.57 -6.44
CA GLN A 8 19.72 18.54 -6.13
C GLN A 8 20.03 17.96 -4.73
N ASN A 9 19.28 16.94 -4.30
CA ASN A 9 19.38 16.33 -2.97
C ASN A 9 19.14 17.29 -1.78
N ASN A 10 18.53 18.46 -2.00
CA ASN A 10 18.21 19.41 -0.94
C ASN A 10 16.83 19.12 -0.30
N ALA A 11 16.60 17.86 0.09
CA ALA A 11 15.44 17.47 0.89
C ALA A 11 15.80 16.43 1.96
N LEU A 12 14.96 16.41 2.99
CA LEU A 12 14.94 15.34 3.96
C LEU A 12 13.93 14.27 3.52
N VAL A 13 14.38 13.02 3.42
CA VAL A 13 13.49 11.87 3.21
C VAL A 13 13.02 11.35 4.56
N ILE A 14 11.71 11.26 4.75
CA ILE A 14 11.07 10.70 5.94
C ILE A 14 10.26 9.48 5.53
N ASN A 15 10.44 8.36 6.22
CA ASN A 15 9.74 7.11 5.91
C ASN A 15 8.66 6.79 6.95
N SER A 16 8.86 7.26 8.18
CA SER A 16 8.03 7.00 9.35
C SER A 16 7.83 8.24 10.21
N ILE A 17 6.85 8.22 11.10
CA ILE A 17 6.61 9.32 12.05
C ILE A 17 7.81 9.57 13.00
N LEU A 18 8.60 8.54 13.27
CA LEU A 18 9.84 8.66 14.04
C LEU A 18 10.86 9.59 13.35
N ASP A 19 10.86 9.61 12.01
CA ASP A 19 11.72 10.49 11.23
C ASP A 19 11.29 11.96 11.32
N ALA A 20 10.06 12.26 11.75
CA ALA A 20 9.62 13.64 11.94
C ALA A 20 10.45 14.37 13.03
N GLY A 21 11.08 13.63 13.95
CA GLY A 21 12.03 14.18 14.92
C GLY A 21 13.32 14.73 14.30
N LYS A 22 13.67 14.31 13.08
CA LYS A 22 14.87 14.81 12.35
C LYS A 22 14.68 16.25 11.84
N ILE A 23 13.46 16.78 11.92
CA ILE A 23 13.13 18.12 11.47
C ILE A 23 13.44 19.10 12.60
N THR A 24 14.66 19.62 12.58
CA THR A 24 15.24 20.46 13.63
C THR A 24 14.96 21.95 13.42
N THR A 25 13.73 22.28 13.04
CA THR A 25 13.20 23.63 12.73
C THR A 25 13.59 24.20 11.35
N LYS A 26 12.58 24.42 10.51
CA LYS A 26 12.62 25.30 9.33
C LYS A 26 11.37 26.19 9.39
N LYS A 27 11.50 27.47 9.05
CA LYS A 27 10.35 28.40 9.00
C LYS A 27 9.32 27.99 7.95
N LYS A 28 9.74 27.33 6.86
CA LYS A 28 8.89 26.91 5.75
C LYS A 28 9.26 25.52 5.27
N ILE A 29 8.28 24.62 5.20
CA ILE A 29 8.44 23.25 4.72
C ILE A 29 7.46 22.98 3.59
N GLY A 30 7.97 22.45 2.47
CA GLY A 30 7.16 21.80 1.44
C GLY A 30 7.17 20.29 1.66
N PHE A 31 6.00 19.67 1.76
CA PHE A 31 5.85 18.23 1.92
C PHE A 31 5.23 17.63 0.66
N ILE A 32 5.95 16.70 0.04
CA ILE A 32 5.55 15.95 -1.16
C ILE A 32 5.62 14.45 -0.86
N SER A 33 4.94 13.64 -1.67
CA SER A 33 4.82 12.21 -1.47
C SER A 33 5.29 11.40 -2.67
N GLN A 34 5.75 10.18 -2.43
CA GLN A 34 5.91 9.20 -3.50
C GLN A 34 4.53 8.82 -4.06
N THR A 35 4.43 8.59 -5.37
CA THR A 35 3.16 8.29 -6.06
C THR A 35 2.43 7.08 -5.50
N THR A 36 3.17 6.10 -4.95
CA THR A 36 2.66 4.85 -4.37
C THR A 36 2.63 4.86 -2.84
N LYS A 37 2.88 6.01 -2.18
CA LYS A 37 2.83 6.09 -0.71
C LYS A 37 1.43 5.76 -0.22
N ASN A 38 1.37 5.23 0.98
CA ASN A 38 0.09 5.06 1.63
C ASN A 38 -0.55 6.37 2.04
N ILE A 39 -1.86 6.45 1.82
CA ILE A 39 -2.60 7.65 2.16
C ILE A 39 -2.72 7.91 3.67
N TYR A 40 -2.84 6.87 4.51
CA TYR A 40 -2.88 7.01 5.97
C TYR A 40 -1.52 7.43 6.53
N ASP A 41 -0.43 6.76 6.16
CA ASP A 41 0.92 7.17 6.56
C ASP A 41 1.20 8.61 6.11
N PHE A 42 0.74 9.00 4.92
CA PHE A 42 0.88 10.37 4.42
C PHE A 42 0.15 11.38 5.32
N TYR A 43 -1.10 11.10 5.70
CA TYR A 43 -1.85 11.98 6.59
C TYR A 43 -1.30 12.00 8.01
N GLU A 44 -0.83 10.86 8.52
CA GLU A 44 -0.19 10.77 9.83
C GLU A 44 1.10 11.61 9.87
N LEU A 45 1.95 11.49 8.85
CA LEU A 45 3.15 12.30 8.69
C LEU A 45 2.80 13.79 8.53
N ALA A 46 1.85 14.13 7.67
CA ALA A 46 1.40 15.51 7.50
C ALA A 46 0.93 16.12 8.82
N SER A 47 0.19 15.37 9.63
CA SER A 47 -0.27 15.79 10.95
C SER A 47 0.90 16.02 11.92
N ALA A 48 1.88 15.12 11.93
CA ALA A 48 3.08 15.27 12.76
C ALA A 48 3.93 16.50 12.38
N LEU A 49 3.91 16.89 11.10
CA LEU A 49 4.63 18.06 10.59
C LEU A 49 3.96 19.38 10.96
N LEU A 50 2.62 19.43 11.05
CA LEU A 50 1.89 20.66 11.38
C LEU A 50 2.37 21.28 12.70
N ASN A 51 2.72 20.45 13.68
CA ASN A 51 3.17 20.91 15.00
C ASN A 51 4.66 21.27 15.07
N ARG A 52 5.41 21.20 13.95
CA ARG A 52 6.88 21.30 13.92
C ARG A 52 7.42 22.41 13.00
N THR A 53 6.56 23.19 12.36
CA THR A 53 6.95 24.25 11.40
C THR A 53 6.05 25.48 11.52
N GLU A 54 6.56 26.66 11.13
CA GLU A 54 5.78 27.91 11.09
C GLU A 54 4.86 27.95 9.86
N GLU A 55 5.36 27.51 8.70
CA GLU A 55 4.60 27.38 7.46
C GLU A 55 4.76 25.96 6.89
N LEU A 56 3.65 25.26 6.65
CA LEU A 56 3.63 23.96 5.98
C LEU A 56 2.81 24.04 4.69
N ARG A 57 3.41 23.66 3.57
CA ARG A 57 2.68 23.45 2.31
C ARG A 57 2.70 21.98 1.95
N ILE A 58 1.52 21.38 1.89
CA ILE A 58 1.35 19.97 1.58
C ILE A 58 0.90 19.82 0.14
N PHE A 59 1.64 19.03 -0.63
CA PHE A 59 1.31 18.67 -2.00
C PHE A 59 1.11 17.15 -2.05
N ASN A 60 -0.14 16.71 -2.07
CA ASN A 60 -0.46 15.30 -2.23
C ASN A 60 -0.18 14.86 -3.67
N THR A 61 1.00 14.30 -3.89
CA THR A 61 1.45 13.76 -5.18
C THR A 61 1.22 12.25 -5.30
N ILE A 62 0.38 11.66 -4.44
CA ILE A 62 -0.08 10.27 -4.57
C ILE A 62 -1.00 10.17 -5.79
N CYS A 63 -0.80 9.14 -6.61
CA CYS A 63 -1.60 8.95 -7.81
C CYS A 63 -3.06 8.61 -7.45
N LYS A 64 -4.04 9.20 -8.15
CA LYS A 64 -5.47 8.96 -7.91
C LYS A 64 -5.85 7.46 -8.00
N SER A 65 -5.32 6.74 -8.99
CA SER A 65 -5.56 5.30 -9.16
C SER A 65 -5.01 4.46 -7.99
N THR A 66 -3.93 4.93 -7.36
CA THR A 66 -3.40 4.30 -6.15
C THR A 66 -4.37 4.51 -4.99
N THR A 67 -4.85 5.72 -4.79
CA THR A 67 -5.84 6.04 -3.75
C THR A 67 -7.14 5.23 -3.91
N GLU A 68 -7.66 5.13 -5.13
CA GLU A 68 -8.86 4.34 -5.43
C GLU A 68 -8.67 2.87 -5.11
N ARG A 69 -7.55 2.25 -5.53
CA ARG A 69 -7.24 0.85 -5.18
C ARG A 69 -7.07 0.64 -3.68
N GLN A 70 -6.36 1.54 -2.99
CA GLN A 70 -6.19 1.44 -1.54
C GLN A 70 -7.55 1.49 -0.83
N LYS A 71 -8.48 2.35 -1.29
CA LYS A 71 -9.84 2.44 -0.78
C LYS A 71 -10.63 1.15 -1.05
N SER A 72 -10.63 0.65 -2.28
CA SER A 72 -11.34 -0.60 -2.62
C SER A 72 -10.80 -1.81 -1.86
N VAL A 73 -9.50 -1.88 -1.62
CA VAL A 73 -8.89 -2.95 -0.79
C VAL A 73 -9.33 -2.86 0.66
N LEU A 74 -9.48 -1.64 1.20
CA LEU A 74 -9.96 -1.44 2.56
C LEU A 74 -11.44 -1.80 2.70
N GLU A 75 -12.28 -1.42 1.74
CA GLU A 75 -13.69 -1.82 1.70
C GLU A 75 -13.81 -3.35 1.61
N LEU A 76 -13.11 -3.98 0.65
CA LEU A 76 -13.13 -5.43 0.47
C LEU A 76 -12.62 -6.18 1.71
N ALA A 77 -11.56 -5.70 2.35
CA ALA A 77 -10.98 -6.32 3.54
C ALA A 77 -11.95 -6.41 4.72
N ASN A 78 -12.97 -5.54 4.78
CA ASN A 78 -13.99 -5.54 5.83
C ASN A 78 -15.13 -6.53 5.56
N GLU A 79 -15.22 -7.10 4.35
CA GLU A 79 -16.34 -7.95 3.92
C GLU A 79 -15.95 -9.43 3.72
N VAL A 80 -14.68 -9.77 3.89
CA VAL A 80 -14.12 -11.08 3.57
C VAL A 80 -13.35 -11.67 4.75
N ASP A 81 -13.26 -13.00 4.78
CA ASP A 81 -12.54 -13.73 5.83
C ASP A 81 -11.03 -13.80 5.54
N VAL A 82 -10.67 -13.83 4.26
CA VAL A 82 -9.29 -13.92 3.78
C VAL A 82 -9.06 -12.97 2.61
N MET A 83 -7.98 -12.20 2.68
CA MET A 83 -7.47 -11.39 1.57
C MET A 83 -6.28 -12.08 0.88
N LEU A 84 -6.35 -12.20 -0.44
CA LEU A 84 -5.26 -12.64 -1.30
C LEU A 84 -4.79 -11.46 -2.15
N VAL A 85 -3.55 -11.05 -1.94
CA VAL A 85 -2.90 -9.96 -2.69
C VAL A 85 -1.86 -10.55 -3.63
N ILE A 86 -2.01 -10.28 -4.92
CA ILE A 86 -1.20 -10.90 -5.98
C ILE A 86 -0.27 -9.85 -6.63
N GLY A 87 1.01 -10.16 -6.70
CA GLY A 87 2.01 -9.37 -7.41
C GLY A 87 3.38 -9.38 -6.72
N GLY A 88 4.38 -8.81 -7.41
CA GLY A 88 5.78 -8.81 -6.95
C GLY A 88 5.96 -8.28 -5.52
N LYS A 89 6.80 -8.94 -4.72
CA LYS A 89 7.11 -8.51 -3.34
C LYS A 89 7.95 -7.24 -3.28
N GLU A 90 8.73 -6.99 -4.33
CA GLU A 90 9.48 -5.75 -4.51
C GLU A 90 8.60 -4.59 -5.00
N SER A 91 7.33 -4.86 -5.34
CA SER A 91 6.40 -3.81 -5.76
C SER A 91 5.85 -3.09 -4.54
N ALA A 92 6.30 -1.84 -4.32
CA ALA A 92 5.81 -0.98 -3.26
C ALA A 92 4.27 -0.87 -3.26
N ASN A 93 3.63 -0.81 -4.44
CA ASN A 93 2.18 -0.78 -4.53
C ASN A 93 1.54 -2.09 -4.03
N THR A 94 2.00 -3.25 -4.53
CA THR A 94 1.42 -4.54 -4.13
C THR A 94 1.63 -4.81 -2.63
N THR A 95 2.85 -4.58 -2.15
CA THR A 95 3.20 -4.70 -0.74
C THR A 95 2.32 -3.79 0.10
N ARG A 96 2.02 -2.57 -0.37
CA ARG A 96 1.11 -1.68 0.34
C ARG A 96 -0.32 -2.16 0.39
N LEU A 97 -0.86 -2.74 -0.68
CA LEU A 97 -2.21 -3.33 -0.64
C LEU A 97 -2.27 -4.45 0.42
N ALA A 98 -1.23 -5.30 0.49
CA ALA A 98 -1.14 -6.35 1.52
C ALA A 98 -1.02 -5.79 2.95
N GLU A 99 -0.26 -4.73 3.17
CA GLU A 99 -0.18 -4.03 4.47
C GLU A 99 -1.53 -3.44 4.87
N ILE A 100 -2.25 -2.79 3.95
CA ILE A 100 -3.57 -2.21 4.23
C ILE A 100 -4.54 -3.30 4.69
N SER A 101 -4.62 -4.42 3.96
CA SER A 101 -5.47 -5.54 4.35
C SER A 101 -5.09 -6.09 5.73
N LYS A 102 -3.80 -6.32 6.00
CA LYS A 102 -3.34 -6.79 7.32
C LYS A 102 -3.71 -5.83 8.44
N ASN A 103 -3.59 -4.52 8.22
CA ASN A 103 -3.90 -3.51 9.21
C ASN A 103 -5.41 -3.40 9.52
N GLN A 104 -6.28 -3.90 8.64
CA GLN A 104 -7.72 -4.06 8.94
C GLN A 104 -8.02 -5.30 9.80
N GLY A 105 -7.01 -6.14 10.09
CA GLY A 105 -7.18 -7.36 10.90
C GLY A 105 -7.64 -8.59 10.12
N VAL A 106 -7.88 -8.49 8.81
CA VAL A 106 -8.23 -9.64 7.97
C VAL A 106 -7.01 -10.50 7.66
N LYS A 107 -7.19 -11.82 7.65
CA LYS A 107 -6.14 -12.79 7.30
C LYS A 107 -5.65 -12.52 5.88
N THR A 108 -4.40 -12.11 5.72
CA THR A 108 -3.90 -11.64 4.42
C THR A 108 -2.70 -12.45 3.94
N TYR A 109 -2.76 -12.91 2.69
CA TYR A 109 -1.68 -13.62 2.01
C TYR A 109 -1.20 -12.83 0.79
N HIS A 110 0.12 -12.61 0.70
CA HIS A 110 0.75 -11.96 -0.44
C HIS A 110 1.57 -12.99 -1.22
N ILE A 111 1.17 -13.21 -2.48
CA ILE A 111 1.80 -14.15 -3.40
C ILE A 111 2.19 -13.48 -4.72
N GLU A 112 3.15 -14.08 -5.42
CA GLU A 112 3.54 -13.61 -6.77
C GLU A 112 2.97 -14.48 -7.88
N THR A 113 2.72 -15.77 -7.60
CA THR A 113 2.21 -16.74 -8.57
C THR A 113 1.28 -17.76 -7.92
N LYS A 114 0.42 -18.41 -8.71
CA LYS A 114 -0.49 -19.48 -8.24
C LYS A 114 0.22 -20.62 -7.49
N ASN A 115 1.51 -20.84 -7.76
CA ASN A 115 2.29 -21.92 -7.13
C ASN A 115 2.55 -21.68 -5.64
N GLN A 116 2.49 -20.43 -5.19
CA GLN A 116 2.67 -20.06 -3.79
C GLN A 116 1.40 -20.25 -2.94
N LEU A 117 0.23 -20.44 -3.58
CA LEU A 117 -1.02 -20.75 -2.89
C LEU A 117 -0.91 -22.06 -2.11
N LYS A 118 -1.37 -22.05 -0.85
CA LYS A 118 -1.43 -23.24 0.01
C LYS A 118 -2.88 -23.55 0.37
N TYR A 119 -3.32 -24.78 0.13
CA TYR A 119 -4.69 -25.22 0.41
C TYR A 119 -5.14 -24.89 1.83
N LYS A 120 -4.28 -25.18 2.82
CA LYS A 120 -4.49 -24.94 4.26
C LYS A 120 -4.72 -23.48 4.67
N TRP A 121 -4.55 -22.52 3.76
CA TRP A 121 -4.80 -21.11 4.05
C TRP A 121 -6.29 -20.76 4.08
N PHE A 122 -7.10 -21.57 3.40
CA PHE A 122 -8.51 -21.33 3.16
C PHE A 122 -9.34 -22.45 3.76
N HIS A 123 -10.57 -22.13 4.12
CA HIS A 123 -11.62 -23.08 4.47
C HIS A 123 -12.75 -23.02 3.43
N PRO A 124 -13.52 -24.10 3.23
CA PRO A 124 -14.61 -24.12 2.25
C PRO A 124 -15.69 -23.05 2.42
N LYS A 125 -15.78 -22.44 3.61
CA LYS A 125 -16.78 -21.39 3.93
C LYS A 125 -16.22 -19.97 3.86
N ASP A 126 -14.91 -19.81 3.64
CA ASP A 126 -14.29 -18.50 3.62
C ASP A 126 -14.77 -17.69 2.41
N LYS A 127 -15.16 -16.44 2.64
CA LYS A 127 -15.20 -15.42 1.60
C LYS A 127 -13.76 -14.96 1.35
N VAL A 128 -13.29 -15.17 0.12
CA VAL A 128 -11.92 -14.80 -0.28
C VAL A 128 -11.97 -13.54 -1.14
N GLY A 129 -11.43 -12.44 -0.61
CA GLY A 129 -11.18 -11.22 -1.38
C GLY A 129 -9.88 -11.33 -2.14
N ILE A 130 -9.87 -10.92 -3.42
CA ILE A 130 -8.69 -11.01 -4.28
C ILE A 130 -8.41 -9.62 -4.86
N THR A 131 -7.16 -9.19 -4.76
CA THR A 131 -6.68 -7.95 -5.39
C THR A 131 -5.28 -8.16 -5.96
N SER A 132 -4.89 -7.31 -6.90
CA SER A 132 -3.60 -7.39 -7.57
C SER A 132 -2.92 -6.03 -7.68
N GLY A 133 -1.59 -6.06 -7.67
CA GLY A 133 -0.79 -4.85 -7.85
C GLY A 133 -0.92 -4.27 -9.26
N ALA A 134 -0.68 -2.96 -9.40
CA ALA A 134 -0.76 -2.24 -10.68
C ALA A 134 0.00 -2.88 -11.84
N SER A 135 1.14 -3.50 -11.54
CA SER A 135 2.05 -4.11 -12.52
C SER A 135 1.83 -5.62 -12.67
N THR A 136 0.78 -6.17 -12.06
CA THR A 136 0.48 -7.60 -12.09
C THR A 136 -0.46 -7.88 -13.26
N PRO A 137 -0.06 -8.68 -14.26
CA PRO A 137 -0.93 -9.01 -15.38
C PRO A 137 -2.18 -9.78 -14.93
N ASP A 138 -3.30 -9.54 -15.61
CA ASP A 138 -4.58 -10.18 -15.31
C ASP A 138 -4.50 -11.72 -15.35
N TRP A 139 -3.71 -12.27 -16.28
CA TRP A 139 -3.55 -13.72 -16.38
C TRP A 139 -2.95 -14.35 -15.12
N VAL A 140 -2.03 -13.67 -14.41
CA VAL A 140 -1.46 -14.15 -13.14
C VAL A 140 -2.54 -14.21 -12.05
N THR A 141 -3.42 -13.21 -12.04
CA THR A 141 -4.55 -13.12 -11.12
C THR A 141 -5.57 -14.23 -11.41
N ASN A 142 -5.93 -14.40 -12.69
CA ASN A 142 -6.86 -15.44 -13.13
C ASN A 142 -6.35 -16.85 -12.83
N GLU A 143 -5.06 -17.10 -13.04
CA GLU A 143 -4.42 -18.37 -12.70
C GLU A 143 -4.54 -18.74 -11.21
N ALA A 144 -4.47 -17.75 -10.32
CA ALA A 144 -4.67 -17.96 -8.89
C ALA A 144 -6.15 -18.20 -8.56
N ILE A 145 -7.07 -17.46 -9.21
CA ILE A 145 -8.52 -17.66 -9.08
C ILE A 145 -8.92 -19.06 -9.51
N ASP A 146 -8.45 -19.52 -10.68
CA ASP A 146 -8.77 -20.84 -11.22
C ASP A 146 -8.28 -21.96 -10.32
N LYS A 147 -7.08 -21.80 -9.73
CA LYS A 147 -6.56 -22.75 -8.75
C LYS A 147 -7.39 -22.80 -7.47
N LEU A 148 -7.84 -21.65 -6.96
CA LEU A 148 -8.74 -21.59 -5.80
C LEU A 148 -10.09 -22.23 -6.09
N LYS A 149 -10.68 -21.94 -7.26
CA LYS A 149 -11.92 -22.59 -7.71
C LYS A 149 -11.75 -24.09 -7.85
N GLY A 150 -10.62 -24.58 -8.36
CA GLY A 150 -10.35 -26.02 -8.46
C GLY A 150 -10.26 -26.75 -7.11
N TRP A 151 -10.08 -26.04 -5.99
CA TRP A 151 -10.05 -26.62 -4.65
C TRP A 151 -11.40 -26.72 -3.97
N TYR A 152 -12.33 -25.82 -4.30
CA TYR A 152 -13.59 -25.62 -3.58
C TYR A 152 -14.81 -25.56 -4.51
N GLY A 153 -14.61 -25.86 -5.79
CA GLY A 153 -15.64 -25.88 -6.84
C GLY A 153 -16.74 -26.90 -6.54
#